data_AF-A0A7V6H2Q2-F1
#
_entry.id   AF-A0A7V6H2Q2-F1
#
_cell.length_a   1.000
_cell.length_b   1.000
_cell.length_c   1.000
_cell.angle_alpha   90.00
_cell.angle_beta   90.00
_cell.angle_gamma   90.00
#
_symmetry.space_group_name_H-M   'P 1'
#
loop_
_entity.id
_entity.type
_entity.pdbx_description
1 polymer ?
#
loop_
_entity_poly.entity_id
_entity_poly.type
_entity_poly.pdbx_seq_one_letter_code
_entity_poly.pdbx_strand_id
1 'polypeptide(L)'
;KGGIYIYYFENYVDNVALAAFLTNIGFNDFINGLNNMLIGMGMSGFEWPEDAASSAFSLFNASGIIMMIIAIAISKPLADKYGKRALFLFAITLAAAAQASFFFVGKENVAAVFILQIVHGFFYGLTIPLLWAMVADVADYSEWKNNRRATAIVFSAMLFGLKAGLAVGGSLVAGILSLYNYNPELAVQSDKAIQGVLMCMSIYPGLTFLVSIIALFFYEIDKKTEVMLEKELSARRANNQ
;
A
#
# COMPACT_ATOMS: atom_id res chain seq x y z
N LYS A 1 -11.95 -1.66 -3.06
CA LYS A 1 -10.62 -1.94 -3.67
C LYS A 1 -10.64 -3.25 -4.47
N GLY A 2 -11.00 -4.41 -3.88
CA GLY A 2 -11.00 -5.71 -4.59
C GLY A 2 -11.70 -5.72 -5.96
N GLY A 3 -12.97 -5.31 -6.02
CA GLY A 3 -13.74 -5.36 -7.28
C GLY A 3 -13.20 -4.52 -8.44
N ILE A 4 -12.52 -3.40 -8.16
CA ILE A 4 -11.96 -2.51 -9.21
C ILE A 4 -10.75 -3.16 -9.88
N TYR A 5 -9.88 -3.80 -9.08
CA TYR A 5 -8.69 -4.48 -9.59
C TYR A 5 -9.07 -5.78 -10.31
N ILE A 6 -10.05 -6.55 -9.80
CA ILE A 6 -10.59 -7.71 -10.51
C ILE A 6 -11.13 -7.27 -11.87
N TYR A 7 -11.94 -6.22 -11.88
CA TYR A 7 -12.49 -5.65 -13.12
C TYR A 7 -11.39 -5.22 -14.11
N TYR A 8 -10.32 -4.59 -13.62
CA TYR A 8 -9.16 -4.22 -14.43
C TYR A 8 -8.50 -5.43 -15.11
N PHE A 9 -8.29 -6.53 -14.37
CA PHE A 9 -7.69 -7.74 -14.95
C PHE A 9 -8.63 -8.46 -15.91
N GLU A 10 -9.93 -8.47 -15.64
CA GLU A 10 -10.91 -9.13 -16.50
C GLU A 10 -11.17 -8.37 -17.80
N ASN A 11 -11.19 -7.03 -17.76
CA ASN A 11 -11.76 -6.22 -18.85
C ASN A 11 -10.76 -5.28 -19.52
N TYR A 12 -9.68 -4.91 -18.85
CA TYR A 12 -8.69 -3.98 -19.41
C TYR A 12 -7.42 -4.68 -19.88
N VAL A 13 -6.92 -5.65 -19.12
CA VAL A 13 -5.70 -6.38 -19.47
C VAL A 13 -6.02 -7.46 -20.50
N ASP A 14 -5.16 -7.60 -21.51
CA ASP A 14 -5.34 -8.63 -22.53
C ASP A 14 -5.21 -10.04 -21.93
N ASN A 15 -6.28 -10.83 -22.01
CA ASN A 15 -6.35 -12.16 -21.40
C ASN A 15 -5.34 -13.15 -22.00
N VAL A 16 -4.99 -13.01 -23.29
CA VAL A 16 -4.02 -13.89 -23.95
C VAL A 16 -2.60 -13.58 -23.47
N ALA A 17 -2.24 -12.29 -23.42
CA ALA A 17 -0.96 -11.84 -22.88
C ALA A 17 -0.81 -12.21 -21.40
N LEU A 18 -1.90 -12.16 -20.65
CA LEU A 18 -1.93 -12.49 -19.23
C LEU A 18 -1.79 -13.99 -18.96
N ALA A 19 -2.50 -14.84 -19.71
CA ALA A 19 -2.31 -16.29 -19.65
C ALA A 19 -0.89 -16.72 -20.06
N ALA A 20 -0.35 -16.10 -21.12
CA ALA A 20 1.03 -16.31 -21.54
C ALA A 20 2.03 -15.89 -20.46
N PHE A 21 1.80 -14.75 -19.80
CA PHE A 21 2.65 -14.29 -18.70
C PHE A 21 2.64 -15.27 -17.52
N LEU A 22 1.46 -15.71 -17.06
CA LEU A 22 1.33 -16.68 -15.97
C LEU A 22 2.04 -18.01 -16.26
N THR A 23 2.00 -18.44 -17.51
CA THR A 23 2.71 -19.65 -17.95
C THR A 23 4.22 -19.43 -17.98
N ASN A 24 4.68 -18.30 -18.53
CA ASN A 24 6.10 -17.96 -18.65
C ASN A 24 6.81 -17.78 -17.30
N ILE A 25 6.11 -17.27 -16.29
CA ILE A 25 6.66 -17.15 -14.93
C ILE A 25 6.59 -18.46 -14.13
N GLY A 26 6.04 -19.54 -14.72
CA GLY A 26 5.89 -20.85 -14.07
C GLY A 26 4.83 -20.88 -12.96
N PHE A 27 3.89 -19.93 -12.95
CA PHE A 27 2.88 -19.84 -11.89
C PHE A 27 1.93 -21.03 -11.91
N ASN A 28 1.47 -21.44 -13.10
CA ASN A 28 0.56 -22.58 -13.24
C ASN A 28 1.21 -23.89 -12.78
N ASP A 29 2.48 -24.10 -13.12
CA ASP A 29 3.25 -25.26 -12.69
C ASP A 29 3.49 -25.26 -11.17
N PHE A 30 3.76 -24.09 -10.59
CA PHE A 30 3.89 -23.93 -9.15
C PHE A 30 2.59 -24.29 -8.41
N ILE A 31 1.44 -23.79 -8.87
CA ILE A 31 0.13 -24.08 -8.28
C ILE A 31 -0.19 -25.57 -8.38
N ASN A 32 0.07 -26.19 -9.53
CA ASN A 32 -0.10 -27.64 -9.71
C ASN A 32 0.81 -28.44 -8.78
N GLY A 33 2.08 -28.03 -8.64
CA GLY A 33 3.03 -28.66 -7.70
C GLY A 33 2.58 -28.53 -6.24
N LEU A 34 2.10 -27.35 -5.83
CA LEU A 34 1.57 -27.12 -4.50
C LEU A 34 0.32 -28.00 -4.22
N ASN A 35 -0.58 -28.10 -5.20
CA ASN A 35 -1.79 -28.91 -5.07
C ASN A 35 -1.45 -30.39 -4.92
N ASN A 36 -0.53 -30.89 -5.76
CA ASN A 36 -0.03 -32.26 -5.67
C ASN A 36 0.67 -32.55 -4.33
N MET A 37 1.41 -31.58 -3.78
CA MET A 37 2.02 -31.70 -2.46
C MET A 37 0.96 -31.84 -1.35
N LEU A 38 -0.08 -31.00 -1.38
CA LEU A 38 -1.17 -31.04 -0.39
C LEU A 38 -1.96 -32.35 -0.44
N ILE A 39 -2.26 -32.83 -1.65
CA ILE A 39 -2.89 -34.14 -1.86
C ILE A 39 -1.97 -35.26 -1.33
N GLY A 40 -0.66 -35.17 -1.58
CA GLY A 40 0.33 -36.09 -1.04
C GLY A 40 0.43 -36.08 0.49
N MET A 41 0.09 -34.96 1.14
CA MET A 41 -0.02 -34.83 2.59
C MET A 41 -1.37 -35.31 3.15
N GLY A 42 -2.25 -35.87 2.31
CA GLY A 42 -3.57 -36.36 2.69
C GLY A 42 -4.64 -35.27 2.85
N MET A 43 -4.35 -34.03 2.42
CA MET A 43 -5.35 -32.96 2.39
C MET A 43 -6.20 -33.06 1.12
N SER A 44 -7.45 -32.57 1.17
CA SER A 44 -8.22 -32.37 -0.06
C SER A 44 -7.49 -31.35 -0.93
N GLY A 45 -7.24 -31.69 -2.20
CA GLY A 45 -6.71 -30.76 -3.17
C GLY A 45 -7.55 -29.49 -3.26
N PHE A 46 -6.93 -28.37 -3.58
CA PHE A 46 -7.64 -27.11 -3.80
C PHE A 46 -7.92 -26.94 -5.30
N GLU A 47 -9.11 -26.45 -5.62
CA GLU A 47 -9.45 -26.00 -6.96
C GLU A 47 -9.01 -24.54 -7.10
N TRP A 48 -8.01 -24.30 -7.94
CA TRP A 48 -7.58 -22.95 -8.28
C TRP A 48 -8.40 -22.43 -9.46
N PRO A 49 -8.80 -21.15 -9.49
CA PRO A 49 -9.55 -20.59 -10.61
C PRO A 49 -8.83 -20.75 -11.95
N GLU A 50 -9.50 -21.32 -12.95
CA GLU A 50 -8.94 -21.48 -14.31
C GLU A 50 -8.90 -20.17 -15.09
N ASP A 51 -9.65 -19.15 -14.65
CA ASP A 51 -9.67 -17.86 -15.32
C ASP A 51 -8.35 -17.10 -15.07
N ALA A 52 -7.72 -16.69 -16.16
CA ALA A 52 -6.44 -16.03 -16.13
C ALA A 52 -6.52 -14.72 -15.31
N ALA A 53 -7.62 -13.97 -15.45
CA ALA A 53 -7.84 -12.69 -14.79
C ALA A 53 -7.85 -12.79 -13.25
N SER A 54 -8.64 -13.70 -12.65
CA SER A 54 -8.65 -13.89 -11.19
C SER A 54 -7.33 -14.44 -10.67
N SER A 55 -6.67 -15.32 -11.44
CA SER A 55 -5.34 -15.84 -11.11
C SER A 55 -4.30 -14.72 -11.08
N ALA A 56 -4.26 -13.86 -12.10
CA ALA A 56 -3.36 -12.72 -12.15
C ALA A 56 -3.69 -11.66 -11.10
N PHE A 57 -4.97 -11.38 -10.85
CA PHE A 57 -5.39 -10.50 -9.76
C PHE A 57 -4.89 -11.01 -8.41
N SER A 58 -5.04 -12.30 -8.14
CA SER A 58 -4.59 -12.92 -6.90
C SER A 58 -3.07 -12.83 -6.75
N LEU A 59 -2.33 -13.16 -7.81
CA LEU A 59 -0.87 -13.06 -7.83
C LEU A 59 -0.39 -11.60 -7.71
N PHE A 60 -1.09 -10.65 -8.31
CA PHE A 60 -0.79 -9.23 -8.25
C PHE A 60 -0.90 -8.71 -6.80
N ASN A 61 -1.94 -9.11 -6.08
CA ASN A 61 -2.08 -8.75 -4.67
C ASN A 61 -1.05 -9.49 -3.81
N ALA A 62 -0.87 -10.79 -4.03
CA ALA A 62 0.07 -11.60 -3.26
C ALA A 62 1.51 -11.08 -3.38
N SER A 63 1.99 -10.81 -4.60
CA SER A 63 3.32 -10.26 -4.84
C SER A 63 3.53 -8.89 -4.18
N GLY A 64 2.52 -8.00 -4.27
CA GLY A 64 2.54 -6.72 -3.56
C GLY A 64 2.62 -6.89 -2.04
N ILE A 65 1.83 -7.80 -1.45
CA ILE A 65 1.83 -8.06 0.00
C ILE A 65 3.15 -8.67 0.47
N ILE A 66 3.69 -9.65 -0.27
CA ILE A 66 4.99 -10.28 0.06
C ILE A 66 6.08 -9.22 0.09
N MET A 67 6.15 -8.35 -0.92
CA MET A 67 7.14 -7.28 -0.97
C MET A 67 6.92 -6.23 0.12
N MET A 68 5.67 -5.98 0.50
CA MET A 68 5.32 -5.14 1.63
C MET A 68 5.84 -5.72 2.96
N ILE A 69 5.72 -7.03 3.17
CA ILE A 69 6.25 -7.71 4.38
C ILE A 69 7.78 -7.59 4.44
N ILE A 70 8.46 -7.83 3.31
CA ILE A 70 9.91 -7.68 3.22
C ILE A 70 10.32 -6.25 3.57
N ALA A 71 9.63 -5.25 3.01
CA ALA A 71 9.86 -3.85 3.31
C ALA A 71 9.66 -3.52 4.80
N ILE A 72 8.59 -4.02 5.42
CA ILE A 72 8.34 -3.84 6.87
C ILE A 72 9.52 -4.38 7.68
N ALA A 73 10.04 -5.57 7.34
CA ALA A 73 11.14 -6.20 8.06
C ALA A 73 12.45 -5.38 8.01
N ILE A 74 12.73 -4.72 6.89
CA ILE A 74 13.95 -3.90 6.70
C ILE A 74 13.74 -2.42 7.04
N SER A 75 12.52 -2.00 7.39
CA SER A 75 12.19 -0.59 7.59
C SER A 75 12.98 0.02 8.76
N LYS A 76 13.13 -0.73 9.87
CA LYS A 76 13.86 -0.29 11.07
C LYS A 76 15.34 0.05 10.80
N PRO A 77 16.19 -0.84 10.27
CA PRO A 77 17.59 -0.50 10.04
C PRO A 77 17.77 0.65 9.03
N LEU A 78 16.85 0.80 8.07
CA LEU A 78 16.84 1.94 7.16
C LEU A 78 16.46 3.24 7.89
N ALA A 79 15.47 3.20 8.78
CA ALA A 79 15.04 4.32 9.60
C ALA A 79 16.16 4.78 10.53
N ASP A 80 16.83 3.83 11.18
CA ASP A 80 17.95 4.08 12.09
C ASP A 80 19.13 4.73 11.33
N LYS A 81 19.33 4.38 10.05
CA LYS A 81 20.39 4.97 9.21
C LYS A 81 20.02 6.36 8.71
N TYR A 82 18.90 6.49 7.99
CA TYR A 82 18.53 7.70 7.24
C TYR A 82 17.61 8.68 7.98
N GLY A 83 17.03 8.24 9.10
CA GLY A 83 16.02 8.98 9.86
C GLY A 83 14.60 8.71 9.35
N LYS A 84 13.65 8.60 10.28
CA LYS A 84 12.24 8.24 10.01
C LYS A 84 11.58 9.18 9.02
N ARG A 85 11.70 10.51 9.23
CA ARG A 85 11.10 11.53 8.35
C ARG A 85 11.58 11.44 6.91
N ALA A 86 12.89 11.38 6.70
CA ALA A 86 13.48 11.34 5.36
C ALA A 86 13.15 10.03 4.64
N LEU A 87 13.22 8.91 5.35
CA LEU A 87 12.84 7.61 4.79
C LEU A 87 11.36 7.54 4.45
N PHE A 88 10.48 8.06 5.32
CA PHE A 88 9.04 8.11 5.06
C PHE A 88 8.75 8.94 3.82
N LEU A 89 9.34 10.14 3.71
CA LEU A 89 9.15 11.03 2.56
C LEU A 89 9.62 10.37 1.25
N PHE A 90 10.78 9.73 1.27
CA PHE A 90 11.31 9.00 0.11
C PHE A 90 10.39 7.83 -0.29
N ALA A 91 10.00 7.01 0.68
CA ALA A 91 9.16 5.85 0.47
C ALA A 91 7.77 6.22 -0.06
N ILE A 92 7.09 7.20 0.54
CA ILE A 92 5.76 7.63 0.09
C ILE A 92 5.82 8.29 -1.30
N THR A 93 6.91 9.01 -1.62
CA THR A 93 7.10 9.62 -2.95
C THR A 93 7.28 8.57 -4.03
N LEU A 94 8.11 7.55 -3.78
CA LEU A 94 8.29 6.46 -4.75
C LEU A 94 7.05 5.58 -4.88
N ALA A 95 6.33 5.32 -3.78
CA ALA A 95 5.04 4.65 -3.85
C ALA A 95 4.03 5.46 -4.69
N ALA A 96 3.94 6.77 -4.48
CA ALA A 96 3.07 7.64 -5.26
C ALA A 96 3.46 7.68 -6.75
N ALA A 97 4.75 7.74 -7.05
CA ALA A 97 5.25 7.73 -8.42
C ALA A 97 4.96 6.40 -9.11
N ALA A 98 5.17 5.26 -8.44
CA ALA A 98 4.82 3.95 -8.97
C ALA A 98 3.32 3.82 -9.24
N GLN A 99 2.48 4.31 -8.31
CA GLN A 99 1.03 4.31 -8.45
C GLN A 99 0.56 5.22 -9.61
N ALA A 100 1.12 6.40 -9.75
CA ALA A 100 0.81 7.31 -10.85
C ALA A 100 1.27 6.74 -12.20
N SER A 101 2.40 6.02 -12.21
CA SER A 101 2.97 5.41 -13.43
C SER A 101 2.07 4.33 -14.04
N PHE A 102 1.16 3.73 -13.26
CA PHE A 102 0.16 2.78 -13.79
C PHE A 102 -0.66 3.37 -14.94
N PHE A 103 -0.89 4.69 -14.94
CA PHE A 103 -1.66 5.35 -16.00
C PHE A 103 -0.98 5.24 -17.39
N PHE A 104 0.35 5.16 -17.43
CA PHE A 104 1.11 5.11 -18.68
C PHE A 104 1.36 3.68 -19.17
N VAL A 105 0.95 2.67 -18.41
CA VAL A 105 1.15 1.27 -18.80
C VAL A 105 0.07 0.84 -19.77
N GLY A 106 0.49 0.47 -20.98
CA GLY A 106 -0.40 -0.09 -22.00
C GLY A 106 -1.00 -1.42 -21.55
N LYS A 107 -2.25 -1.67 -21.96
CA LYS A 107 -3.05 -2.87 -21.66
C LYS A 107 -2.35 -4.23 -21.92
N GLU A 108 -1.37 -4.25 -22.81
CA GLU A 108 -0.66 -5.46 -23.22
C GLU A 108 0.58 -5.75 -22.35
N ASN A 109 1.07 -4.76 -21.60
CA ASN A 109 2.30 -4.88 -20.82
C ASN A 109 2.01 -5.34 -19.38
N VAL A 110 1.58 -6.59 -19.26
CA VAL A 110 1.26 -7.23 -17.96
C VAL A 110 2.48 -7.23 -17.04
N ALA A 111 3.69 -7.45 -17.56
CA ALA A 111 4.90 -7.44 -16.74
C ALA A 111 5.13 -6.09 -16.05
N ALA A 112 4.93 -4.98 -16.74
CA ALA A 112 5.06 -3.64 -16.15
C ALA A 112 4.03 -3.39 -15.02
N VAL A 113 2.80 -3.87 -15.18
CA VAL A 113 1.74 -3.81 -14.14
C VAL A 113 2.21 -4.50 -12.86
N PHE A 114 2.78 -5.71 -12.97
CA PHE A 114 3.32 -6.44 -11.81
C PHE A 114 4.55 -5.77 -11.19
N ILE A 115 5.48 -5.28 -12.01
CA ILE A 115 6.67 -4.58 -11.51
C ILE A 115 6.27 -3.32 -10.74
N LEU A 116 5.38 -2.50 -11.28
CA LEU A 116 4.90 -1.29 -10.59
C LEU A 116 4.20 -1.63 -9.27
N GLN A 117 3.42 -2.72 -9.23
CA GLN A 117 2.78 -3.19 -8.00
C GLN A 117 3.78 -3.65 -6.95
N ILE A 118 4.81 -4.39 -7.35
CA ILE A 118 5.89 -4.83 -6.46
C ILE A 118 6.64 -3.62 -5.91
N VAL A 119 6.99 -2.68 -6.78
CA VAL A 119 7.66 -1.43 -6.40
C VAL A 119 6.80 -0.62 -5.42
N HIS A 120 5.52 -0.42 -5.75
CA HIS A 120 4.57 0.25 -4.87
C HIS A 120 4.44 -0.47 -3.53
N GLY A 121 4.23 -1.79 -3.53
CA GLY A 121 4.08 -2.61 -2.32
C GLY A 121 5.31 -2.53 -1.41
N PHE A 122 6.52 -2.58 -1.98
CA PHE A 122 7.77 -2.43 -1.24
C PHE A 122 7.89 -1.04 -0.61
N PHE A 123 7.79 0.03 -1.39
CA PHE A 123 7.95 1.38 -0.84
C PHE A 123 6.84 1.76 0.13
N TYR A 124 5.59 1.41 -0.19
CA TYR A 124 4.47 1.63 0.72
C TYR A 124 4.64 0.86 2.03
N GLY A 125 5.18 -0.38 1.97
CA GLY A 125 5.47 -1.19 3.15
C GLY A 125 6.43 -0.56 4.14
N LEU A 126 7.42 0.21 3.67
CA LEU A 126 8.31 0.96 4.55
C LEU A 126 7.56 1.99 5.41
N THR A 127 6.51 2.60 4.87
CA THR A 127 5.78 3.69 5.54
C THR A 127 4.94 3.21 6.72
N ILE A 128 4.47 1.96 6.70
CA ILE A 128 3.55 1.42 7.69
C ILE A 128 4.13 1.50 9.12
N PRO A 129 5.27 0.85 9.43
CA PRO A 129 5.86 0.92 10.77
C PRO A 129 6.41 2.30 11.10
N LEU A 130 6.90 3.04 10.10
CA LEU A 130 7.41 4.40 10.29
C LEU A 130 6.32 5.35 10.77
N LEU A 131 5.09 5.24 10.26
CA LEU A 131 3.97 6.08 10.68
C LEU A 131 3.74 5.97 12.20
N TRP A 132 3.69 4.72 12.70
CA TRP A 132 3.50 4.44 14.13
C TRP A 132 4.65 4.98 14.98
N ALA A 133 5.89 4.82 14.50
CA ALA A 133 7.06 5.35 15.19
C ALA A 133 7.04 6.89 15.25
N MET A 134 6.72 7.56 14.14
CA MET A 134 6.61 9.03 14.10
C MET A 134 5.49 9.55 15.01
N VAL A 135 4.39 8.84 15.13
CA VAL A 135 3.30 9.20 16.04
C VAL A 135 3.73 9.06 17.52
N ALA A 136 4.55 8.06 17.84
CA ALA A 136 5.17 7.96 19.15
C ALA A 136 6.12 9.13 19.41
N ASP A 137 6.93 9.53 18.42
CA ASP A 137 7.84 10.68 18.53
C ASP A 137 7.07 11.99 18.80
N VAL A 138 5.89 12.17 18.21
CA VAL A 138 5.00 13.31 18.50
C VAL A 138 4.48 13.27 19.94
N ALA A 139 4.15 12.08 20.46
CA ALA A 139 3.73 11.95 21.85
C ALA A 139 4.87 12.30 22.83
N ASP A 140 6.09 11.88 22.52
CA ASP A 140 7.29 12.22 23.30
C ASP A 140 7.62 13.71 23.21
N TYR A 141 7.50 14.31 22.01
CA TYR A 141 7.63 15.76 21.83
C TYR A 141 6.60 16.55 22.66
N SER A 142 5.35 16.08 22.71
CA SER A 142 4.32 16.67 23.56
C SER A 142 4.65 16.53 25.05
N GLU A 143 5.17 15.38 25.49
CA GLU A 143 5.62 15.18 26.87
C GLU A 143 6.74 16.14 27.24
N TRP A 144 7.73 16.29 26.35
CA TRP A 144 8.87 17.19 26.55
C TRP A 144 8.44 18.67 26.72
N LYS A 145 7.51 19.13 25.88
CA LYS A 145 7.03 20.52 25.86
C LYS A 145 6.04 20.82 26.99
N ASN A 146 5.12 19.90 27.27
CA ASN A 146 3.99 20.14 28.19
C ASN A 146 4.16 19.48 29.57
N ASN A 147 5.25 18.74 29.78
CA ASN A 147 5.53 17.96 30.99
C ASN A 147 4.40 16.98 31.37
N ARG A 148 3.57 16.60 30.39
CA ARG A 148 2.43 15.69 30.52
C ARG A 148 2.40 14.75 29.33
N ARG A 149 2.34 13.45 29.62
CA ARG A 149 2.31 12.41 28.60
C ARG A 149 0.92 12.37 27.95
N ALA A 150 0.86 12.70 26.66
CA ALA A 150 -0.38 12.77 25.88
C ALA A 150 -0.56 11.60 24.91
N THR A 151 0.18 10.50 25.09
CA THR A 151 0.24 9.35 24.17
C THR A 151 -1.15 8.85 23.76
N ALA A 152 -2.05 8.64 24.72
CA ALA A 152 -3.40 8.15 24.40
C ALA A 152 -4.19 9.10 23.48
N ILE A 153 -4.06 10.42 23.67
CA ILE A 153 -4.74 11.43 22.87
C ILE A 153 -4.18 11.44 21.46
N VAL A 154 -2.84 11.44 21.33
CA VAL A 154 -2.16 11.43 20.02
C VAL A 154 -2.52 10.18 19.21
N PHE A 155 -2.45 9.00 19.82
CA PHE A 155 -2.81 7.74 19.17
C PHE A 155 -4.30 7.67 18.81
N SER A 156 -5.18 8.18 19.67
CA SER A 156 -6.62 8.24 19.38
C SER A 156 -6.92 9.17 18.20
N ALA A 157 -6.27 10.33 18.14
CA ALA A 157 -6.42 11.27 17.02
C ALA A 157 -5.96 10.64 15.69
N MET A 158 -4.82 9.93 15.70
CA MET A 158 -4.36 9.19 14.53
C MET A 158 -5.36 8.11 14.09
N LEU A 159 -5.85 7.28 15.01
CA LEU A 159 -6.82 6.22 14.70
C LEU A 159 -8.15 6.78 14.18
N PHE A 160 -8.61 7.90 14.74
CA PHE A 160 -9.77 8.63 14.24
C PHE A 160 -9.52 9.11 12.81
N GLY A 161 -8.38 9.75 12.54
CA GLY A 161 -7.99 10.19 11.20
C GLY A 161 -7.93 9.03 10.19
N LEU A 162 -7.38 7.88 10.60
CA LEU A 162 -7.32 6.67 9.77
C LEU A 162 -8.73 6.16 9.42
N LYS A 163 -9.63 6.03 10.40
CA LYS A 163 -11.00 5.56 10.15
C LYS A 163 -11.80 6.56 9.31
N ALA A 164 -11.69 7.86 9.61
CA ALA A 164 -12.32 8.91 8.82
C ALA A 164 -11.81 8.90 7.37
N GLY A 165 -10.49 8.78 7.18
CA GLY A 165 -9.88 8.68 5.86
C GLY A 165 -10.35 7.46 5.06
N LEU A 166 -10.52 6.30 5.72
CA LEU A 166 -11.08 5.11 5.07
C LEU A 166 -12.55 5.30 4.67
N ALA A 167 -13.36 5.91 5.52
CA ALA A 167 -14.77 6.17 5.23
C ALA A 167 -14.93 7.18 4.08
N VAL A 168 -14.22 8.31 4.16
CA VAL A 168 -14.25 9.36 3.13
C VAL A 168 -13.64 8.84 1.83
N GLY A 169 -12.49 8.17 1.88
CA GLY A 169 -11.83 7.62 0.70
C GLY A 169 -12.67 6.56 -0.01
N GLY A 170 -13.30 5.64 0.74
CA GLY A 170 -14.21 4.65 0.18
C GLY A 170 -15.43 5.29 -0.50
N SER A 171 -16.03 6.30 0.15
CA SER A 171 -17.19 7.02 -0.39
C SER A 171 -16.82 7.85 -1.63
N LEU A 172 -15.65 8.49 -1.64
CA LEU A 172 -15.14 9.23 -2.79
C LEU A 172 -14.94 8.31 -3.99
N VAL A 173 -14.31 7.15 -3.81
CA VAL A 173 -14.12 6.18 -4.90
C VAL A 173 -15.46 5.70 -5.45
N ALA A 174 -16.41 5.37 -4.58
CA ALA A 174 -17.75 4.96 -5.00
C ALA A 174 -18.48 6.07 -5.77
N GLY A 175 -18.42 7.32 -5.28
CA GLY A 175 -19.01 8.47 -5.95
C GLY A 175 -18.38 8.76 -7.31
N ILE A 176 -17.04 8.70 -7.41
CA ILE A 176 -16.31 8.86 -8.67
C ILE A 176 -16.74 7.78 -9.67
N LEU A 177 -16.75 6.52 -9.26
CA LEU A 177 -17.18 5.43 -10.15
C LEU A 177 -18.63 5.59 -10.63
N SER A 178 -19.52 6.07 -9.76
CA SER A 178 -20.91 6.40 -10.14
C SER A 178 -20.96 7.51 -11.20
N LEU A 179 -20.12 8.54 -11.11
CA LEU A 179 -20.01 9.59 -12.14
C LEU A 179 -19.52 9.08 -13.50
N TYR A 180 -18.69 8.03 -13.49
CA TYR A 180 -18.23 7.34 -14.69
C TYR A 180 -19.23 6.28 -15.20
N ASN A 181 -20.42 6.17 -14.60
CA ASN A 181 -21.44 5.17 -14.90
C ASN A 181 -20.93 3.72 -14.81
N TYR A 182 -20.00 3.46 -13.88
CA TYR A 182 -19.55 2.11 -13.58
C TYR A 182 -20.68 1.33 -12.92
N ASN A 183 -21.07 0.21 -13.53
CA ASN A 183 -22.06 -0.71 -12.94
C ASN A 183 -21.47 -2.11 -12.82
N PRO A 184 -21.08 -2.59 -11.62
CA PRO A 184 -20.43 -3.89 -11.46
C PRO A 184 -21.25 -5.09 -11.95
N GLU A 185 -22.56 -4.94 -12.20
CA GLU A 185 -23.44 -6.00 -12.70
C GLU A 185 -23.41 -6.14 -14.23
N LEU A 186 -22.83 -5.18 -14.96
CA LEU A 186 -22.72 -5.24 -16.42
C LEU A 186 -21.52 -6.08 -16.86
N ALA A 187 -21.76 -7.06 -17.74
CA ALA A 187 -20.72 -7.90 -18.34
C ALA A 187 -19.75 -7.12 -19.24
N VAL A 188 -20.19 -6.00 -19.83
CA VAL A 188 -19.35 -5.11 -20.64
C VAL A 188 -19.59 -3.68 -20.16
N GLN A 189 -18.53 -3.00 -19.71
CA GLN A 189 -18.61 -1.59 -19.34
C GLN A 189 -18.39 -0.69 -20.55
N SER A 190 -18.88 0.54 -20.45
CA SER A 190 -18.51 1.60 -21.39
C SER A 190 -17.03 1.99 -21.26
N ASP A 191 -16.43 2.46 -22.36
CA ASP A 191 -15.05 2.99 -22.36
C ASP A 191 -14.84 4.06 -21.28
N LYS A 192 -15.87 4.86 -21.02
CA LYS A 192 -15.88 5.89 -19.97
C LYS A 192 -15.76 5.28 -18.57
N ALA A 193 -16.45 4.18 -18.29
CA ALA A 193 -16.37 3.47 -17.02
C ALA A 193 -15.00 2.80 -16.83
N ILE A 194 -14.44 2.22 -17.89
CA ILE A 194 -13.07 1.65 -17.88
C ILE A 194 -12.05 2.76 -17.56
N GLN A 195 -12.15 3.92 -18.21
CA GLN A 195 -11.28 5.06 -17.91
C GLN A 195 -11.40 5.52 -16.45
N GLY A 196 -12.63 5.56 -15.90
CA GLY A 196 -12.87 5.87 -14.50
C GLY A 196 -12.18 4.89 -13.54
N VAL A 197 -12.24 3.59 -13.84
CA VAL A 197 -11.52 2.53 -13.09
C VAL A 197 -10.01 2.77 -13.13
N LEU A 198 -9.44 3.03 -14.31
CA LEU A 198 -8.01 3.30 -14.47
C LEU A 198 -7.55 4.52 -13.65
N MET A 199 -8.32 5.60 -13.65
CA MET A 199 -8.01 6.80 -12.86
C MET A 199 -8.10 6.55 -11.35
N CYS A 200 -9.09 5.77 -10.91
CA CYS A 200 -9.24 5.33 -9.51
C CYS A 200 -8.12 4.39 -9.05
N MET A 201 -7.51 3.65 -9.97
CA MET A 201 -6.37 2.79 -9.68
C MET A 201 -5.04 3.55 -9.70
N SER A 202 -4.91 4.67 -10.41
CA SER A 202 -3.63 5.34 -10.63
C SER A 202 -3.59 6.77 -10.06
N ILE A 203 -4.23 7.71 -10.75
CA ILE A 203 -4.10 9.16 -10.51
C ILE A 203 -4.73 9.58 -9.19
N TYR A 204 -5.96 9.16 -8.89
CA TYR A 204 -6.66 9.63 -7.68
C TYR A 204 -5.93 9.21 -6.39
N PRO A 205 -5.48 7.95 -6.22
CA PRO A 205 -4.61 7.59 -5.11
C PRO A 205 -3.30 8.40 -5.09
N GLY A 206 -2.68 8.63 -6.25
CA GLY A 206 -1.49 9.47 -6.38
C GLY A 206 -1.68 10.88 -5.80
N LEU A 207 -2.83 11.52 -6.07
CA LEU A 207 -3.18 12.82 -5.50
C LEU A 207 -3.28 12.77 -3.97
N THR A 208 -3.87 11.71 -3.40
CA THR A 208 -3.94 11.57 -1.94
C THR A 208 -2.56 11.41 -1.30
N PHE A 209 -1.63 10.72 -1.96
CA PHE A 209 -0.25 10.64 -1.50
C PHE A 209 0.49 11.98 -1.59
N LEU A 210 0.21 12.81 -2.60
CA LEU A 210 0.74 14.18 -2.66
C LEU A 210 0.30 15.02 -1.46
N VAL A 211 -0.95 14.89 -1.01
CA VAL A 211 -1.42 15.56 0.21
C VAL A 211 -0.62 15.08 1.43
N SER A 212 -0.34 13.78 1.54
CA SER A 212 0.52 13.24 2.61
C SER A 212 1.95 13.78 2.56
N ILE A 213 2.53 13.91 1.36
CA ILE A 213 3.85 14.51 1.15
C ILE A 213 3.88 15.97 1.60
N ILE A 214 2.85 16.75 1.23
CA ILE A 214 2.70 18.15 1.65
C ILE A 214 2.60 18.23 3.18
N ALA A 215 1.79 17.37 3.80
CA ALA A 215 1.65 17.33 5.25
C ALA A 215 2.98 17.04 5.98
N LEU A 216 3.85 16.19 5.41
CA LEU A 216 5.17 15.87 5.97
C LEU A 216 6.18 17.02 5.91
N PHE A 217 5.98 18.02 5.06
CA PHE A 217 6.81 19.23 5.09
C PHE A 217 6.57 20.04 6.36
N PHE A 218 5.37 20.00 6.93
CA PHE A 218 5.02 20.61 8.22
C PHE A 218 5.46 19.77 9.43
N TYR A 219 5.97 18.56 9.24
CA TYR A 219 6.46 17.71 10.32
C TYR A 219 7.87 18.15 10.75
N GLU A 220 8.00 18.71 11.95
CA GLU A 220 9.26 19.33 12.41
C GLU A 220 10.25 18.36 13.08
N ILE A 221 9.83 17.15 13.44
CA ILE A 221 10.68 16.20 14.16
C ILE A 221 11.61 15.51 13.16
N ASP A 222 12.85 15.99 13.09
CA ASP A 222 13.92 15.31 12.37
C ASP A 222 14.73 14.40 13.31
N LYS A 223 15.71 13.69 12.76
CA LYS A 223 16.56 12.78 13.52
C LYS A 223 17.35 13.49 14.64
N LYS A 224 17.68 14.77 14.48
CA LYS A 224 18.40 15.53 15.52
C LYS A 224 17.46 15.85 16.68
N THR A 225 16.24 16.28 16.38
CA THR A 225 15.19 16.52 17.37
C THR A 225 14.84 15.24 18.11
N GLU A 226 14.71 14.12 17.40
CA GLU A 226 14.47 12.80 18.00
C GLU A 226 15.55 12.42 19.04
N VAL A 227 16.83 12.49 18.66
CA VAL A 227 17.95 12.15 19.57
C VAL A 227 18.03 13.11 20.76
N MET A 228 17.73 14.40 20.55
CA MET A 228 17.67 15.40 21.61
C MET A 228 16.55 15.07 22.61
N LEU A 229 15.34 14.79 22.13
CA LEU A 229 14.19 14.43 22.95
C LEU A 229 14.47 13.18 23.79
N GLU A 230 15.02 12.13 23.18
CA GLU A 230 15.33 10.88 23.87
C GLU A 230 16.32 11.11 25.02
N LYS A 231 17.38 11.89 24.77
CA LYS A 231 18.39 12.23 25.79
C LYS A 231 17.80 13.05 26.94
N GLU A 232 17.03 14.09 26.64
CA GLU A 232 16.46 14.98 27.65
C GLU A 232 15.38 14.30 28.49
N LEU A 233 14.48 13.54 27.86
CA LEU A 233 13.43 12.81 28.57
C LEU A 233 14.04 11.71 29.45
N SER A 234 15.07 11.01 28.98
CA SER A 234 15.78 10.00 29.78
C SER A 234 16.43 10.64 31.02
N ALA A 235 17.08 11.80 30.87
CA ALA A 235 17.67 12.53 31.99
C ALA A 235 16.60 13.00 33.01
N ARG A 236 15.45 13.52 32.54
CA ARG A 236 14.35 13.92 33.43
C ARG A 236 13.75 12.73 34.19
N ARG A 237 13.63 11.57 33.53
CA ARG A 237 13.12 10.33 34.14
C ARG A 237 14.08 9.79 35.20
N ALA A 238 15.39 9.90 34.97
CA ALA A 238 16.41 9.50 35.94
C ALA A 238 16.45 10.42 37.17
N ASN A 239 16.21 11.72 37.02
CA ASN A 239 16.20 12.68 38.12
C ASN A 239 14.90 12.69 38.95
N ASN A 240 13.81 12.13 38.43
CA ASN A 240 12.52 12.01 39.12
C ASN A 240 12.32 10.63 39.79
N GLN A 241 13.34 9.76 39.75
CA GLN A 241 13.43 8.52 40.54
C GLN A 241 14.31 8.75 41.77
#